data_AF-A0A1I0S7X7-F1
#
_entry.id   AF-A0A1I0S7X7-F1
#
_cell.length_a   1.000
_cell.length_b   1.000
_cell.length_c   1.000
_cell.angle_alpha   90.00
_cell.angle_beta   90.00
_cell.angle_gamma   90.00
#
_symmetry.space_group_name_H-M   'P 1'
#
loop_
_entity.id
_entity.type
_entity.pdbx_description
1 polymer ?
#
loop_
_entity_poly.entity_id
_entity_poly.type
_entity_poly.pdbx_seq_one_letter_code
_entity_poly.pdbx_strand_id
1 'polypeptide(L)'
;MSVLLLILLLAAGGYLFFRNARKPAAVQFPVEAILALDTTPVGISTIISDLNVPWEIAWGPDGQIWFTEQSGTISKVDPQTGVRKLLLTIPDVYRQRTLGLLGMAVSDNKLLPYVFVDYTHLNKDSSIVSRLVRYTYTADTLKDPLVLLELPGNTGHNGSRVAISPDGKIILSTGDAANGENAPDTASINGKTLRLNFDGSIPADNPYPGSPVWSRGHRNIQGLVYSSAGHLFASEHGDATDDEINYIQKKAFYGWPRVEGFADRADEKAYADSFPFTAPLKAWTPTIAPAGVDYYASSRIPEWQNSILMGTLKAASLRVLHLNAAQDAVTAEDIYFSGHFGRIRDICVSPAGDVYIATSNRDWNPGKGFPLPHDDRIIRLSALDQHAVTAPGIPVLKALPAAKPAASRGAAVYKNYCEACHKPDGKGVPGSFPALDQNTLVNGSVAPLISTIVNGRKGAAAGEQMPAFGFLPDEDLAAVTSYIRSSWNNHTDSVPVSGVLQARKKMTGNVLNEKK
;
A
#
# COMPACT_ATOMS: atom_id res chain seq x y z
N MET A 1 40.63 41.12 -44.21
CA MET A 1 40.33 39.74 -43.75
C MET A 1 39.73 39.86 -42.37
N SER A 2 38.40 39.82 -42.34
CA SER A 2 37.59 40.53 -41.35
C SER A 2 37.16 39.62 -40.20
N VAL A 3 36.92 40.26 -39.06
CA VAL A 3 36.39 39.74 -37.77
C VAL A 3 35.28 38.68 -37.92
N LEU A 4 34.54 38.70 -39.04
CA LEU A 4 33.54 37.70 -39.40
C LEU A 4 34.09 36.25 -39.50
N LEU A 5 35.32 36.07 -39.97
CA LEU A 5 35.93 34.73 -40.13
C LEU A 5 36.33 34.13 -38.77
N LEU A 6 36.67 34.98 -37.79
CA LEU A 6 37.06 34.56 -36.44
C LEU A 6 35.83 34.15 -35.60
N ILE A 7 34.69 34.83 -35.78
CA ILE A 7 33.42 34.50 -35.12
C ILE A 7 32.85 33.18 -35.65
N LEU A 8 32.96 32.93 -36.97
CA LEU A 8 32.54 31.66 -37.58
C LEU A 8 33.39 30.46 -37.12
N LEU A 9 34.70 30.65 -36.90
CA LEU A 9 35.59 29.60 -36.39
C LEU A 9 35.35 29.28 -34.89
N LEU A 10 35.02 30.29 -34.07
CA LEU A 10 34.64 30.08 -32.66
C LEU A 10 33.26 29.43 -32.52
N ALA A 11 32.29 29.78 -33.38
CA ALA A 11 30.98 29.14 -33.41
C ALA A 11 31.06 27.68 -33.90
N ALA A 12 31.90 27.38 -34.89
CA ALA A 12 32.13 26.01 -35.36
C ALA A 12 32.90 25.15 -34.33
N GLY A 13 33.88 25.75 -33.64
CA GLY A 13 34.62 25.10 -32.55
C GLY A 13 33.74 24.79 -31.33
N GLY A 14 32.86 25.71 -30.94
CA GLY A 14 31.86 25.48 -29.89
C GLY A 14 30.81 24.42 -30.28
N TYR A 15 30.35 24.42 -31.54
CA TYR A 15 29.39 23.44 -32.04
C TYR A 15 29.98 22.02 -32.14
N LEU A 16 31.28 21.89 -32.40
CA LEU A 16 32.00 20.61 -32.40
C LEU A 16 32.35 20.11 -30.98
N PHE A 17 32.59 21.02 -30.02
CA PHE A 17 32.81 20.64 -28.61
C PHE A 17 31.55 20.12 -27.91
N PHE A 18 30.36 20.63 -28.25
CA PHE A 18 29.10 20.15 -27.66
C PHE A 18 28.55 18.84 -28.26
N ARG A 19 29.04 18.40 -29.44
CA ARG A 19 28.66 17.08 -30.02
C ARG A 19 29.48 15.91 -29.47
N ASN A 20 30.62 16.17 -28.83
CA ASN A 20 31.55 15.14 -28.35
C ASN A 20 31.62 15.00 -26.82
N ALA A 21 30.72 15.63 -26.06
CA ALA A 21 30.45 15.17 -24.72
C ALA A 21 29.84 13.76 -24.84
N ARG A 22 30.68 12.72 -24.75
CA ARG A 22 30.21 11.34 -24.56
C ARG A 22 29.20 11.38 -23.43
N LYS A 23 27.92 11.09 -23.72
CA LYS A 23 26.96 10.74 -22.66
C LYS A 23 27.69 9.72 -21.78
N PRO A 24 27.76 9.91 -20.45
CA PRO A 24 28.34 8.90 -19.58
C PRO A 24 27.67 7.57 -19.95
N ALA A 25 28.48 6.54 -20.17
CA ALA A 25 27.96 5.22 -20.52
C ALA A 25 26.93 4.84 -19.46
N ALA A 26 25.72 4.46 -19.88
CA ALA A 26 24.69 4.01 -18.97
C ALA A 26 25.29 2.91 -18.10
N VAL A 27 25.17 3.03 -16.78
CA VAL A 27 25.54 1.94 -15.89
C VAL A 27 24.49 0.86 -16.12
N GLN A 28 24.86 -0.20 -16.83
CA GLN A 28 23.96 -1.33 -17.00
C GLN A 28 23.93 -2.06 -15.65
N PHE A 29 22.87 -1.83 -14.88
CA PHE A 29 22.65 -2.58 -13.64
C PHE A 29 22.68 -4.07 -13.95
N PRO A 30 23.36 -4.88 -13.13
CA PRO A 30 23.38 -6.32 -13.33
C PRO A 30 21.96 -6.87 -13.22
N VAL A 31 21.61 -7.80 -14.11
CA VAL A 31 20.39 -8.59 -13.98
C VAL A 31 20.65 -9.64 -12.92
N GLU A 32 20.03 -9.47 -11.75
CA GLU A 32 20.19 -10.33 -10.58
C GLU A 32 19.35 -11.60 -10.68
N ALA A 33 18.23 -11.52 -11.38
CA ALA A 33 17.31 -12.64 -11.64
C ALA A 33 16.46 -12.34 -12.88
N ILE A 34 15.85 -13.38 -13.44
CA ILE A 34 14.90 -13.27 -14.56
C ILE A 34 13.56 -13.84 -14.10
N LEU A 35 12.50 -13.06 -14.20
CA LEU A 35 11.14 -13.58 -14.17
C LEU A 35 10.77 -14.07 -15.56
N ALA A 36 10.54 -15.39 -15.71
CA ALA A 36 10.05 -15.96 -16.95
C ALA A 36 8.52 -15.88 -16.97
N LEU A 37 7.98 -15.00 -17.83
CA LEU A 37 6.56 -15.02 -18.22
C LEU A 37 6.38 -15.98 -19.40
N ASP A 38 5.16 -16.04 -19.96
CA ASP A 38 4.83 -16.95 -21.05
C ASP A 38 5.70 -16.72 -22.30
N THR A 39 5.91 -15.45 -22.65
CA THR A 39 6.66 -15.05 -23.85
C THR A 39 7.75 -14.03 -23.57
N THR A 40 7.62 -13.25 -22.51
CA THR A 40 8.54 -12.16 -22.18
C THR A 40 9.45 -12.51 -20.99
N PRO A 41 10.77 -12.59 -21.19
CA PRO A 41 11.72 -12.63 -20.09
C PRO A 41 11.84 -11.23 -19.47
N VAL A 42 11.62 -11.14 -18.16
CA VAL A 42 11.72 -9.87 -17.41
C VAL A 42 12.95 -9.90 -16.51
N GLY A 43 13.92 -9.04 -16.79
CA GLY A 43 15.12 -8.87 -15.99
C GLY A 43 14.84 -8.06 -14.74
N ILE A 44 15.47 -8.47 -13.64
CA ILE A 44 15.33 -7.90 -12.31
C ILE A 44 16.67 -7.30 -11.89
N SER A 45 16.66 -6.01 -11.53
CA SER A 45 17.88 -5.29 -11.12
C SER A 45 17.60 -4.34 -9.97
N THR A 46 18.43 -4.36 -8.92
CA THR A 46 18.36 -3.35 -7.86
C THR A 46 18.96 -2.03 -8.39
N ILE A 47 18.17 -0.95 -8.35
CA ILE A 47 18.60 0.38 -8.79
C ILE A 47 19.27 1.16 -7.66
N ILE A 48 18.72 1.02 -6.44
CA ILE A 48 19.23 1.64 -5.23
C ILE A 48 18.80 0.81 -4.01
N SER A 49 19.63 0.82 -2.98
CA SER A 49 19.48 0.05 -1.74
C SER A 49 19.68 0.92 -0.49
N ASP A 50 19.60 0.29 0.68
CA ASP A 50 19.83 0.92 1.99
C ASP A 50 18.86 2.07 2.27
N LEU A 51 17.65 1.96 1.74
CA LEU A 51 16.59 2.96 1.91
C LEU A 51 15.84 2.79 3.22
N ASN A 52 15.24 3.88 3.67
CA ASN A 52 14.42 3.94 4.86
C ASN A 52 12.93 3.90 4.49
N VAL A 53 12.40 2.71 4.21
CA VAL A 53 10.98 2.49 3.86
C VAL A 53 10.54 3.48 2.76
N PRO A 54 10.99 3.29 1.50
CA PRO A 54 10.51 4.08 0.37
C PRO A 54 8.99 3.92 0.26
N TRP A 55 8.24 4.97 0.63
CA TRP A 55 6.79 4.89 0.84
C TRP A 55 6.01 5.17 -0.44
N GLU A 56 6.38 6.26 -1.13
CA GLU A 56 5.95 6.58 -2.49
C GLU A 56 7.14 6.44 -3.45
N ILE A 57 6.93 5.87 -4.63
CA ILE A 57 7.77 6.05 -5.81
C ILE A 57 6.93 6.58 -6.97
N ALA A 58 7.42 7.60 -7.68
CA ALA A 58 6.75 8.19 -8.83
C ALA A 58 7.74 8.43 -9.96
N TRP A 59 7.33 8.16 -11.20
CA TRP A 59 8.12 8.56 -12.35
C TRP A 59 8.01 10.07 -12.56
N GLY A 60 9.14 10.78 -12.44
CA GLY A 60 9.19 12.23 -12.53
C GLY A 60 9.24 12.76 -13.97
N PRO A 61 8.89 14.03 -14.19
CA PRO A 61 8.95 14.69 -15.50
C PRO A 61 10.36 14.88 -16.05
N ASP A 62 11.38 14.61 -15.23
CA ASP A 62 12.81 14.64 -15.55
C ASP A 62 13.38 13.25 -15.89
N GLY A 63 12.52 12.22 -15.98
CA GLY A 63 12.94 10.84 -16.27
C GLY A 63 13.64 10.16 -15.10
N GLN A 64 13.50 10.69 -13.89
CA GLN A 64 14.03 10.10 -12.66
C GLN A 64 12.90 9.48 -11.83
N ILE A 65 13.24 8.57 -10.93
CA ILE A 65 12.29 8.03 -9.96
C ILE A 65 12.37 8.92 -8.72
N TRP A 66 11.28 9.61 -8.44
CA TRP A 66 11.10 10.41 -7.23
C TRP A 66 10.56 9.51 -6.14
N PHE A 67 11.01 9.68 -4.91
CA PHE A 67 10.55 8.86 -3.80
C PHE A 67 10.56 9.57 -2.46
N THR A 68 9.61 9.19 -1.62
CA THR A 68 9.56 9.55 -0.21
C THR A 68 10.14 8.41 0.63
N GLU A 69 10.86 8.73 1.68
CA GLU A 69 11.22 7.76 2.73
C GLU A 69 10.47 8.12 4.01
N GLN A 70 9.93 7.10 4.70
CA GLN A 70 9.10 7.28 5.89
C GLN A 70 9.77 8.13 6.99
N SER A 71 11.11 8.22 6.98
CA SER A 71 11.93 9.07 7.85
C SER A 71 11.83 10.58 7.60
N GLY A 72 11.20 11.04 6.52
CA GLY A 72 11.00 12.48 6.25
C GLY A 72 11.85 13.07 5.13
N THR A 73 12.42 12.24 4.25
CA THR A 73 13.25 12.67 3.12
C THR A 73 12.53 12.46 1.80
N ILE A 74 12.61 13.46 0.92
CA ILE A 74 12.19 13.38 -0.48
C ILE A 74 13.45 13.39 -1.33
N SER A 75 13.62 12.36 -2.15
CA SER A 75 14.77 12.19 -3.02
C SER A 75 14.33 11.82 -4.43
N LYS A 76 15.26 11.86 -5.37
CA LYS A 76 15.11 11.22 -6.67
C LYS A 76 16.34 10.41 -7.02
N VAL A 77 16.17 9.38 -7.82
CA VAL A 77 17.26 8.52 -8.31
C VAL A 77 17.18 8.42 -9.82
N ASP A 78 18.34 8.54 -10.48
CA ASP A 78 18.45 8.26 -11.90
C ASP A 78 18.38 6.73 -12.14
N PRO A 79 17.36 6.24 -12.86
CA PRO A 79 17.16 4.81 -13.09
C PRO A 79 18.20 4.18 -14.02
N GLN A 80 19.11 4.96 -14.62
CA GLN A 80 20.19 4.49 -15.50
C GLN A 80 21.56 4.53 -14.84
N THR A 81 21.74 5.32 -13.78
CA THR A 81 23.04 5.49 -13.12
C THR A 81 23.02 5.16 -11.63
N GLY A 82 21.84 5.12 -11.01
CA GLY A 82 21.67 4.88 -9.57
C GLY A 82 22.04 6.09 -8.72
N VAL A 83 22.38 7.22 -9.36
CA VAL A 83 22.75 8.45 -8.65
C VAL A 83 21.52 9.00 -7.95
N ARG A 84 21.56 8.95 -6.62
CA ARG A 84 20.56 9.55 -5.73
C ARG A 84 20.84 11.03 -5.51
N LYS A 85 19.79 11.83 -5.52
CA LYS A 85 19.79 13.23 -5.10
C LYS A 85 18.72 13.46 -4.03
N LEU A 86 19.14 13.96 -2.88
CA LEU A 86 18.23 14.48 -1.85
C LEU A 86 17.67 15.83 -2.31
N LEU A 87 16.36 16.01 -2.24
CA LEU A 87 15.68 17.25 -2.65
C LEU A 87 15.22 18.07 -1.45
N LEU A 88 14.71 17.40 -0.41
CA LEU A 88 14.20 18.03 0.79
C LEU A 88 14.22 17.04 1.97
N THR A 89 14.53 17.56 3.16
CA THR A 89 14.22 16.91 4.43
C THR A 89 13.14 17.73 5.14
N ILE A 90 12.03 17.09 5.51
CA ILE A 90 10.93 17.73 6.24
C ILE A 90 11.14 17.44 7.74
N PRO A 91 11.56 18.43 8.54
CA PRO A 91 12.04 18.20 9.91
C PRO A 91 10.92 17.88 10.91
N ASP A 92 9.66 18.22 10.60
CA ASP A 92 8.52 18.08 11.49
C ASP A 92 7.66 16.83 11.18
N VAL A 93 8.20 15.89 10.42
CA VAL A 93 7.58 14.58 10.19
C VAL A 93 7.52 13.81 11.51
N TYR A 94 6.31 13.40 11.88
CA TYR A 94 6.09 12.52 13.02
C TYR A 94 6.07 11.07 12.56
N ARG A 95 7.16 10.35 12.84
CA ARG A 95 7.31 8.94 12.49
C ARG A 95 7.07 8.04 13.70
N GLN A 96 6.08 7.16 13.58
CA GLN A 96 5.79 6.10 14.54
C GLN A 96 4.92 5.03 13.87
N ARG A 97 5.26 3.74 13.96
CA ARG A 97 4.49 2.65 13.32
C ARG A 97 4.23 2.92 11.82
N THR A 98 2.99 3.25 11.47
CA THR A 98 2.55 3.54 10.09
C THR A 98 2.74 5.01 9.68
N LEU A 99 3.02 5.89 10.65
CA LEU A 99 3.19 7.33 10.48
C LEU A 99 4.57 7.68 9.91
N GLY A 100 4.65 8.80 9.21
CA GLY A 100 5.88 9.36 8.68
C GLY A 100 5.61 10.27 7.48
N LEU A 101 6.58 10.36 6.59
CA LEU A 101 6.41 10.92 5.26
C LEU A 101 5.89 9.82 4.33
N LEU A 102 4.73 10.05 3.71
CA LEU A 102 3.93 9.01 3.08
C LEU A 102 3.78 9.31 1.59
N GLY A 103 2.56 9.61 1.13
CA GLY A 103 2.28 9.70 -0.30
C GLY A 103 2.82 10.96 -0.97
N MET A 104 3.05 10.85 -2.27
CA MET A 104 3.52 11.96 -3.10
C MET A 104 3.00 11.84 -4.54
N ALA A 105 2.64 12.96 -5.14
CA ALA A 105 2.36 13.05 -6.57
C ALA A 105 3.15 14.19 -7.22
N VAL A 106 3.83 13.92 -8.33
CA VAL A 106 4.64 14.89 -9.07
C VAL A 106 3.89 15.31 -10.32
N SER A 107 3.67 16.62 -10.50
CA SER A 107 3.06 17.18 -11.70
C SER A 107 4.00 17.04 -12.90
N ASP A 108 3.48 16.55 -14.03
CA ASP A 108 4.21 16.52 -15.30
C ASP A 108 4.10 17.85 -16.09
N ASN A 109 3.17 18.71 -15.68
CA ASN A 109 2.96 20.01 -16.29
C ASN A 109 4.08 20.98 -15.89
N LYS A 110 4.98 21.26 -16.84
CA LYS A 110 6.12 22.16 -16.64
C LYS A 110 5.73 23.61 -16.27
N LEU A 111 4.51 24.05 -16.57
CA LEU A 111 4.01 25.36 -16.16
C LEU A 111 3.55 25.37 -14.70
N LEU A 112 3.24 24.19 -14.15
CA LEU A 112 2.85 23.97 -12.76
C LEU A 112 3.79 22.92 -12.15
N PRO A 113 5.08 23.27 -11.95
CA PRO A 113 6.10 22.34 -11.47
C PRO A 113 5.91 22.08 -9.97
N TYR A 114 4.81 21.43 -9.64
CA TYR A 114 4.40 21.14 -8.28
C TYR A 114 4.61 19.68 -7.93
N VAL A 115 4.95 19.46 -6.67
CA VAL A 115 4.88 18.16 -6.02
C VAL A 115 3.94 18.30 -4.82
N PHE A 116 3.04 17.34 -4.67
CA PHE A 116 2.11 17.25 -3.56
C PHE A 116 2.58 16.11 -2.67
N VAL A 117 2.61 16.34 -1.36
CA VAL A 117 3.18 15.41 -0.39
C VAL A 117 2.23 15.33 0.79
N ASP A 118 1.88 14.12 1.20
CA ASP A 118 1.15 13.87 2.44
C ASP A 118 2.08 13.27 3.50
N TYR A 119 2.06 13.84 4.70
CA TYR A 119 2.82 13.33 5.84
C TYR A 119 2.12 13.57 7.15
N THR A 120 2.47 12.79 8.16
CA THR A 120 1.93 12.93 9.51
C THR A 120 2.79 13.86 10.36
N HIS A 121 2.13 14.68 11.18
CA HIS A 121 2.75 15.63 12.09
C HIS A 121 2.14 15.52 13.49
N LEU A 122 2.93 15.87 14.52
CA LEU A 122 2.47 15.96 15.90
C LEU A 122 2.37 17.44 16.29
N ASN A 123 1.14 17.92 16.47
CA ASN A 123 0.89 19.29 16.91
C ASN A 123 1.37 19.51 18.36
N LYS A 124 1.48 20.78 18.77
CA LYS A 124 1.94 21.16 20.13
C LYS A 124 1.05 20.63 21.25
N ASP A 125 -0.23 20.39 20.96
CA ASP A 125 -1.20 19.77 21.87
C ASP A 125 -1.16 18.24 21.86
N SER A 126 -0.17 17.65 21.18
CA SER A 126 0.00 16.20 20.97
C SER A 126 -1.06 15.55 20.08
N SER A 127 -1.91 16.32 19.39
CA SER A 127 -2.77 15.76 18.35
C SER A 127 -1.94 15.33 17.12
N ILE A 128 -2.25 14.15 16.59
CA ILE A 128 -1.66 13.65 15.35
C ILE A 128 -2.53 14.16 14.20
N VAL A 129 -1.90 14.70 13.16
CA VAL A 129 -2.57 15.16 11.94
C VAL A 129 -1.86 14.61 10.71
N SER A 130 -2.60 14.44 9.61
CA SER A 130 -2.04 14.29 8.27
C SER A 130 -2.09 15.65 7.57
N ARG A 131 -1.04 16.00 6.82
CA ARG A 131 -0.86 17.27 6.13
C ARG A 131 -0.56 17.03 4.66
N LEU A 132 -1.44 17.56 3.81
CA LEU A 132 -1.18 17.68 2.39
C LEU A 132 -0.49 19.02 2.10
N VAL A 133 0.74 18.95 1.60
CA VAL A 133 1.56 20.13 1.32
C VAL A 133 1.98 20.12 -0.14
N ARG A 134 1.85 21.27 -0.81
CA ARG A 134 2.41 21.51 -2.13
C ARG A 134 3.77 22.20 -2.01
N TYR A 135 4.73 21.72 -2.78
CA TYR A 135 5.98 22.42 -3.04
C TYR A 135 6.12 22.73 -4.52
N THR A 136 6.92 23.74 -4.85
CA THR A 136 7.40 23.97 -6.21
C THR A 136 8.73 23.26 -6.39
N TYR A 137 8.81 22.34 -7.35
CA TYR A 137 10.05 21.65 -7.67
C TYR A 137 10.91 22.45 -8.65
N THR A 138 12.22 22.32 -8.47
CA THR A 138 13.24 22.70 -9.44
C THR A 138 14.04 21.46 -9.85
N ALA A 139 15.11 21.62 -10.62
CA ALA A 139 16.00 20.49 -10.92
C ALA A 139 16.57 19.83 -9.65
N ASP A 140 16.79 20.62 -8.58
CA ASP A 140 17.70 20.22 -7.51
C ASP A 140 17.11 20.33 -6.10
N THR A 141 15.94 20.94 -5.94
CA THR A 141 15.32 21.15 -4.63
C THR A 141 13.82 21.38 -4.73
N LEU A 142 13.14 21.33 -3.57
CA LEU A 142 11.75 21.72 -3.36
C LEU A 142 11.68 23.00 -2.54
N LYS A 143 10.84 23.94 -2.97
CA LYS A 143 10.70 25.25 -2.32
C LYS A 143 9.24 25.68 -2.24
N ASP A 144 9.00 26.82 -1.62
CA ASP A 144 7.70 27.50 -1.56
C ASP A 144 6.57 26.58 -1.04
N PRO A 145 6.70 26.01 0.19
CA PRO A 145 5.68 25.15 0.77
C PRO A 145 4.35 25.89 0.94
N LEU A 146 3.27 25.23 0.55
CA LEU A 146 1.89 25.65 0.81
C LEU A 146 1.12 24.47 1.40
N VAL A 147 0.69 24.59 2.66
CA VAL A 147 -0.22 23.63 3.27
C VAL A 147 -1.59 23.79 2.62
N LEU A 148 -2.08 22.72 1.98
CA LEU A 148 -3.35 22.71 1.27
C LEU A 148 -4.49 22.21 2.16
N LEU A 149 -4.19 21.22 3.00
CA LEU A 149 -5.16 20.59 3.89
C LEU A 149 -4.44 20.00 5.10
N GLU A 150 -5.08 20.10 6.27
CA GLU A 150 -4.73 19.36 7.48
C GLU A 150 -5.97 18.60 7.95
N LEU A 151 -5.82 17.34 8.32
CA LEU A 151 -6.91 16.49 8.78
C LEU A 151 -6.50 15.65 10.00
N PRO A 152 -7.45 15.25 10.85
CA PRO A 152 -7.17 14.38 11.99
C PRO A 152 -6.46 13.09 11.54
N GLY A 153 -5.36 12.76 12.22
CA GLY A 153 -4.64 11.52 12.07
C GLY A 153 -4.72 10.66 13.33
N ASN A 154 -4.18 9.45 13.25
CA ASN A 154 -4.06 8.53 14.38
C ASN A 154 -2.81 7.64 14.21
N THR A 155 -2.47 6.75 15.14
CA THR A 155 -1.28 5.87 14.99
C THR A 155 -1.42 4.78 13.92
N GLY A 156 -2.60 4.71 13.29
CA GLY A 156 -2.94 3.87 12.15
C GLY A 156 -4.07 4.49 11.33
N HIS A 157 -4.28 3.95 10.13
CA HIS A 157 -5.38 4.30 9.23
C HIS A 157 -5.40 5.77 8.80
N ASN A 158 -4.27 6.29 8.32
CA ASN A 158 -4.20 7.68 7.81
C ASN A 158 -4.43 7.76 6.29
N GLY A 159 -4.39 6.64 5.57
CA GLY A 159 -4.44 6.63 4.12
C GLY A 159 -3.15 7.17 3.52
N SER A 160 -3.22 8.38 2.95
CA SER A 160 -2.12 9.25 2.50
C SER A 160 -1.67 9.13 1.05
N ARG A 161 -2.23 8.23 0.23
CA ARG A 161 -1.87 8.21 -1.20
C ARG A 161 -2.41 9.45 -1.90
N VAL A 162 -1.59 10.05 -2.78
CA VAL A 162 -1.93 11.23 -3.57
C VAL A 162 -1.87 10.87 -5.05
N ALA A 163 -2.85 11.31 -5.83
CA ALA A 163 -2.84 11.21 -7.29
C ALA A 163 -3.19 12.56 -7.93
N ILE A 164 -2.73 12.78 -9.16
CA ILE A 164 -3.19 13.90 -9.99
C ILE A 164 -4.21 13.34 -10.99
N SER A 165 -5.41 13.89 -10.94
CA SER A 165 -6.48 13.53 -11.86
C SER A 165 -6.25 14.08 -13.27
N PRO A 166 -6.81 13.43 -14.30
CA PRO A 166 -6.66 13.87 -15.70
C PRO A 166 -7.09 15.32 -15.95
N ASP A 167 -8.00 15.85 -15.14
CA ASP A 167 -8.48 17.24 -15.20
C ASP A 167 -7.70 18.20 -14.30
N GLY A 168 -6.51 17.81 -13.82
CA GLY A 168 -5.58 18.67 -13.09
C GLY A 168 -6.08 19.04 -11.70
N LYS A 169 -6.57 18.05 -10.95
CA LYS A 169 -6.95 18.16 -9.53
C LYS A 169 -6.17 17.17 -8.69
N ILE A 170 -5.98 17.48 -7.42
CA ILE A 170 -5.41 16.55 -6.45
C ILE A 170 -6.50 15.60 -6.01
N ILE A 171 -6.21 14.30 -6.03
CA ILE A 171 -6.95 13.29 -5.29
C ILE A 171 -6.11 12.84 -4.10
N LEU A 172 -6.63 13.00 -2.89
CA LEU A 172 -6.02 12.49 -1.66
C LEU A 172 -6.89 11.36 -1.11
N SER A 173 -6.28 10.22 -0.83
CA SER A 173 -6.91 9.16 -0.06
C SER A 173 -6.70 9.35 1.44
N THR A 174 -7.73 9.08 2.23
CA THR A 174 -7.68 9.18 3.70
C THR A 174 -8.18 7.89 4.32
N GLY A 175 -7.60 7.50 5.45
CA GLY A 175 -8.14 6.43 6.28
C GLY A 175 -9.10 6.96 7.34
N ASP A 176 -9.81 6.06 7.99
CA ASP A 176 -10.82 6.34 9.03
C ASP A 176 -10.22 6.85 10.36
N ALA A 177 -8.90 6.99 10.44
CA ALA A 177 -8.17 7.37 11.65
C ALA A 177 -8.48 6.44 12.85
N ALA A 178 -8.64 5.14 12.60
CA ALA A 178 -8.98 4.10 13.56
C ALA A 178 -10.33 4.31 14.28
N ASN A 179 -11.24 5.06 13.64
CA ASN A 179 -12.64 5.18 14.03
C ASN A 179 -13.53 5.02 12.80
N GLY A 180 -14.07 3.81 12.60
CA GLY A 180 -14.89 3.48 11.43
C GLY A 180 -16.10 4.40 11.22
N GLU A 181 -16.66 5.00 12.27
CA GLU A 181 -17.78 5.95 12.14
C GLU A 181 -17.44 7.20 11.33
N ASN A 182 -16.15 7.55 11.22
CA ASN A 182 -15.71 8.63 10.36
C ASN A 182 -16.01 8.37 8.89
N ALA A 183 -15.94 7.11 8.44
CA ALA A 183 -16.03 6.76 7.03
C ALA A 183 -17.39 7.07 6.38
N PRO A 184 -18.55 6.70 6.96
CA PRO A 184 -19.85 7.06 6.43
C PRO A 184 -20.24 8.52 6.68
N ASP A 185 -19.70 9.16 7.72
CA ASP A 185 -20.02 10.53 8.12
C ASP A 185 -19.58 11.54 7.06
N THR A 186 -20.52 12.37 6.61
CA THR A 186 -20.30 13.44 5.63
C THR A 186 -19.70 14.71 6.22
N ALA A 187 -19.71 14.87 7.54
CA ALA A 187 -19.04 15.97 8.23
C ALA A 187 -17.53 15.70 8.43
N SER A 188 -17.11 14.43 8.36
CA SER A 188 -15.72 14.02 8.46
C SER A 188 -15.04 13.92 7.09
N ILE A 189 -13.74 14.23 7.04
CA ILE A 189 -12.88 14.05 5.87
C ILE A 189 -11.95 12.81 5.99
N ASN A 190 -12.06 12.05 7.08
CA ASN A 190 -11.42 10.75 7.26
C ASN A 190 -12.27 9.62 6.64
N GLY A 191 -11.63 8.58 6.12
CA GLY A 191 -12.27 7.46 5.43
C GLY A 191 -12.92 7.85 4.10
N LYS A 192 -12.21 8.69 3.31
CA LYS A 192 -12.69 9.33 2.08
C LYS A 192 -11.64 9.23 0.96
N THR A 193 -12.09 9.46 -0.27
CA THR A 193 -11.22 10.14 -1.26
C THR A 193 -11.63 11.60 -1.33
N LEU A 194 -10.65 12.49 -1.39
CA LEU A 194 -10.83 13.94 -1.41
C LEU A 194 -10.32 14.52 -2.73
N ARG A 195 -11.00 15.52 -3.30
CA ARG A 195 -10.64 16.21 -4.55
C ARG A 195 -10.48 17.72 -4.32
N LEU A 196 -9.29 18.24 -4.62
CA LEU A 196 -8.91 19.65 -4.41
C LEU A 196 -8.28 20.26 -5.68
N ASN A 197 -8.36 21.58 -5.83
CA ASN A 197 -7.52 22.32 -6.77
C ASN A 197 -6.05 22.34 -6.29
N PHE A 198 -5.12 22.67 -7.20
CA PHE A 198 -3.68 22.74 -6.88
C PHE A 198 -3.33 23.86 -5.89
N ASP A 199 -4.24 24.78 -5.61
CA ASP A 199 -4.11 25.83 -4.59
C ASP A 199 -4.83 25.48 -3.27
N GLY A 200 -5.44 24.29 -3.17
CA GLY A 200 -6.17 23.82 -2.00
C GLY A 200 -7.63 24.25 -1.97
N SER A 201 -8.08 25.10 -2.91
CA SER A 201 -9.50 25.44 -3.01
C SER A 201 -10.34 24.25 -3.44
N ILE A 202 -11.62 24.24 -3.03
CA ILE A 202 -12.55 23.16 -3.33
C ILE A 202 -13.16 23.39 -4.72
N PRO A 203 -13.06 22.43 -5.65
CA PRO A 203 -13.70 22.54 -6.96
C PRO A 203 -15.22 22.69 -6.84
N ALA A 204 -15.79 23.64 -7.59
CA ALA A 204 -17.22 23.92 -7.57
C ALA A 204 -18.08 22.75 -8.09
N ASP A 205 -17.49 21.84 -8.86
CA ASP A 205 -18.11 20.64 -9.41
C ASP A 205 -17.97 19.40 -8.50
N ASN A 206 -17.42 19.55 -7.28
CA ASN A 206 -17.40 18.46 -6.30
C ASN A 206 -18.83 18.00 -5.94
N PRO A 207 -19.01 16.72 -5.58
CA PRO A 207 -20.35 16.16 -5.33
C PRO A 207 -21.06 16.72 -4.09
N TYR A 208 -20.29 17.27 -3.14
CA TYR A 208 -20.78 17.89 -1.92
C TYR A 208 -20.37 19.37 -1.92
N PRO A 209 -21.32 20.32 -1.96
CA PRO A 209 -21.01 21.74 -2.02
C PRO A 209 -20.10 22.20 -0.87
N GLY A 210 -19.01 22.89 -1.19
CA GLY A 210 -18.07 23.40 -0.19
C GLY A 210 -17.29 22.31 0.55
N SER A 211 -17.27 21.07 0.06
CA SER A 211 -16.56 19.94 0.67
C SER A 211 -15.56 19.31 -0.31
N PRO A 212 -14.35 18.92 0.16
CA PRO A 212 -13.39 18.23 -0.67
C PRO A 212 -13.79 16.77 -0.92
N VAL A 213 -14.81 16.22 -0.27
CA VAL A 213 -15.16 14.79 -0.39
C VAL A 213 -15.56 14.43 -1.83
N TRP A 214 -14.92 13.39 -2.37
CA TRP A 214 -15.23 12.78 -3.66
C TRP A 214 -15.98 11.46 -3.50
N SER A 215 -15.48 10.55 -2.67
CA SER A 215 -16.16 9.32 -2.23
C SER A 215 -15.99 9.09 -0.73
N ARG A 216 -16.80 8.18 -0.16
CA ARG A 216 -16.83 7.90 1.28
C ARG A 216 -17.03 6.42 1.60
N GLY A 217 -16.90 6.04 2.86
CA GLY A 217 -17.05 4.65 3.30
C GLY A 217 -15.79 3.83 3.09
N HIS A 218 -14.62 4.42 3.33
CA HIS A 218 -13.31 3.77 3.23
C HIS A 218 -12.68 3.58 4.61
N ARG A 219 -11.98 2.46 4.81
CA ARG A 219 -11.20 2.13 5.99
C ARG A 219 -9.81 2.71 5.95
N ASN A 220 -8.97 2.25 5.01
CA ASN A 220 -7.57 2.70 4.90
C ASN A 220 -6.99 2.43 3.51
N ILE A 221 -7.25 3.34 2.57
CA ILE A 221 -6.72 3.30 1.21
C ILE A 221 -5.20 3.48 1.24
N GLN A 222 -4.45 2.66 0.50
CA GLN A 222 -2.97 2.73 0.44
C GLN A 222 -2.42 2.90 -0.98
N GLY A 223 -3.25 2.82 -2.01
CA GLY A 223 -2.89 3.06 -3.39
C GLY A 223 -4.01 3.78 -4.14
N LEU A 224 -3.62 4.58 -5.15
CA LEU A 224 -4.50 5.33 -6.03
C LEU A 224 -3.84 5.40 -7.40
N VAL A 225 -4.57 5.06 -8.45
CA VAL A 225 -4.09 5.25 -9.82
C VAL A 225 -5.22 5.51 -10.78
N TYR A 226 -4.98 6.35 -11.79
CA TYR A 226 -5.87 6.49 -12.93
C TYR A 226 -5.46 5.54 -14.06
N SER A 227 -6.41 4.80 -14.63
CA SER A 227 -6.18 4.08 -15.88
C SER A 227 -6.17 5.02 -17.09
N SER A 228 -5.84 4.47 -18.26
CA SER A 228 -5.91 5.21 -19.53
C SER A 228 -7.33 5.68 -19.90
N ALA A 229 -8.38 5.00 -19.41
CA ALA A 229 -9.77 5.44 -19.55
C ALA A 229 -10.17 6.56 -18.57
N GLY A 230 -9.28 6.99 -17.67
CA GLY A 230 -9.58 7.98 -16.64
C GLY A 230 -10.36 7.42 -15.45
N HIS A 231 -10.38 6.09 -15.28
CA HIS A 231 -10.98 5.45 -14.10
C HIS A 231 -10.01 5.49 -12.93
N LEU A 232 -10.46 5.94 -11.77
CA LEU A 232 -9.67 5.97 -10.54
C LEU A 232 -9.82 4.64 -9.81
N PHE A 233 -8.71 3.95 -9.55
CA PHE A 233 -8.67 2.74 -8.75
C PHE A 233 -8.05 3.02 -7.38
N ALA A 234 -8.53 2.33 -6.35
CA ALA A 234 -7.99 2.42 -5.00
C ALA A 234 -7.80 1.04 -4.37
N SER A 235 -6.59 0.74 -3.92
CA SER A 235 -6.32 -0.44 -3.09
C SER A 235 -6.51 -0.08 -1.61
N GLU A 236 -7.14 -0.98 -0.86
CA GLU A 236 -7.59 -0.68 0.49
C GLU A 236 -7.37 -1.84 1.45
N HIS A 237 -6.93 -1.52 2.67
CA HIS A 237 -6.83 -2.50 3.74
C HIS A 237 -8.18 -2.70 4.45
N GLY A 238 -8.71 -3.92 4.44
CA GLY A 238 -9.84 -4.36 5.26
C GLY A 238 -9.44 -4.58 6.73
N ASP A 239 -10.38 -4.98 7.59
CA ASP A 239 -10.12 -5.12 9.03
C ASP A 239 -9.39 -6.43 9.38
N ALA A 240 -10.16 -7.52 9.42
CA ALA A 240 -9.67 -8.88 9.57
C ALA A 240 -9.67 -9.63 8.24
N THR A 241 -10.57 -9.22 7.35
CA THR A 241 -10.92 -9.83 6.08
C THR A 241 -10.95 -8.75 5.01
N ASP A 242 -11.19 -9.17 3.78
CA ASP A 242 -11.66 -8.31 2.69
C ASP A 242 -10.83 -7.03 2.51
N ASP A 243 -9.53 -7.21 2.27
CA ASP A 243 -8.80 -6.17 1.57
C ASP A 243 -9.40 -5.99 0.17
N GLU A 244 -9.35 -4.79 -0.40
CA GLU A 244 -10.12 -4.46 -1.60
C GLU A 244 -9.29 -3.77 -2.68
N ILE A 245 -9.75 -3.94 -3.92
CA ILE A 245 -9.47 -3.02 -5.03
C ILE A 245 -10.81 -2.46 -5.52
N ASN A 246 -10.92 -1.14 -5.45
CA ASN A 246 -12.15 -0.39 -5.71
C ASN A 246 -12.02 0.43 -7.00
N TYR A 247 -13.09 0.50 -7.79
CA TYR A 247 -13.24 1.52 -8.84
C TYR A 247 -13.96 2.74 -8.25
N ILE A 248 -13.20 3.80 -7.99
CA ILE A 248 -13.65 5.00 -7.29
C ILE A 248 -14.52 5.89 -8.18
N GLN A 249 -15.81 5.94 -7.85
CA GLN A 249 -16.81 6.77 -8.49
C GLN A 249 -17.20 8.00 -7.64
N LYS A 250 -17.57 9.08 -8.32
CA LYS A 250 -18.08 10.32 -7.72
C LYS A 250 -19.29 10.04 -6.83
N LYS A 251 -19.29 10.56 -5.60
CA LYS A 251 -20.36 10.46 -4.60
C LYS A 251 -20.65 9.04 -4.08
N ALA A 252 -19.90 8.03 -4.53
CA ALA A 252 -20.10 6.64 -4.11
C ALA A 252 -19.78 6.41 -2.63
N PHE A 253 -20.40 5.37 -2.08
CA PHE A 253 -20.21 4.90 -0.70
C PHE A 253 -19.76 3.43 -0.73
N TYR A 254 -18.62 3.11 -0.13
CA TYR A 254 -17.97 1.80 -0.21
C TYR A 254 -18.23 0.89 1.00
N GLY A 255 -19.27 1.16 1.78
CA GLY A 255 -19.77 0.20 2.78
C GLY A 255 -19.14 0.29 4.18
N TRP A 256 -17.85 0.61 4.29
CA TRP A 256 -17.16 0.63 5.60
C TRP A 256 -17.81 1.62 6.58
N PRO A 257 -18.00 1.25 7.87
CA PRO A 257 -17.58 0.01 8.53
C PRO A 257 -18.69 -1.04 8.68
N ARG A 258 -19.81 -0.87 7.96
CA ARG A 258 -20.99 -1.73 8.12
C ARG A 258 -21.05 -2.87 7.12
N VAL A 259 -20.32 -2.72 6.02
CA VAL A 259 -20.12 -3.74 4.99
C VAL A 259 -18.63 -3.79 4.67
N GLU A 260 -18.06 -4.99 4.70
CA GLU A 260 -16.73 -5.31 4.18
C GLU A 260 -16.91 -6.19 2.93
N GLY A 261 -16.17 -5.91 1.85
CA GLY A 261 -16.25 -6.72 0.63
C GLY A 261 -17.62 -6.67 -0.05
N PHE A 262 -18.24 -7.84 -0.24
CA PHE A 262 -19.45 -8.03 -1.05
C PHE A 262 -20.76 -8.09 -0.26
N ALA A 263 -20.76 -7.73 1.02
CA ALA A 263 -21.89 -7.91 1.94
C ALA A 263 -22.35 -9.38 2.00
N ASP A 264 -21.46 -10.29 2.35
CA ASP A 264 -21.75 -11.73 2.35
C ASP A 264 -22.44 -12.21 3.64
N ARG A 265 -22.27 -11.46 4.73
CA ARG A 265 -22.84 -11.79 6.05
C ARG A 265 -24.29 -11.32 6.19
N ALA A 266 -25.05 -11.98 7.06
CA ALA A 266 -26.47 -11.66 7.25
C ALA A 266 -26.70 -10.24 7.79
N ASP A 267 -25.82 -9.76 8.67
CA ASP A 267 -25.86 -8.40 9.20
C ASP A 267 -25.48 -7.34 8.14
N GLU A 268 -24.48 -7.63 7.30
CA GLU A 268 -24.09 -6.76 6.19
C GLU A 268 -25.20 -6.66 5.14
N LYS A 269 -25.82 -7.79 4.77
CA LYS A 269 -26.96 -7.82 3.83
C LYS A 269 -28.12 -6.97 4.32
N ALA A 270 -28.50 -7.14 5.59
CA ALA A 270 -29.58 -6.35 6.19
C ALA A 270 -29.28 -4.85 6.18
N TYR A 271 -28.01 -4.46 6.38
CA TYR A 271 -27.59 -3.07 6.26
C TYR A 271 -27.61 -2.59 4.80
N ALA A 272 -27.05 -3.36 3.87
CA ALA A 272 -26.97 -3.03 2.45
C ALA A 272 -28.36 -2.86 1.79
N ASP A 273 -29.36 -3.63 2.24
CA ASP A 273 -30.76 -3.48 1.81
C ASP A 273 -31.34 -2.10 2.15
N SER A 274 -30.91 -1.52 3.27
CA SER A 274 -31.38 -0.21 3.75
C SER A 274 -30.48 0.95 3.30
N PHE A 275 -29.20 0.68 3.04
CA PHE A 275 -28.20 1.67 2.70
C PHE A 275 -27.29 1.14 1.59
N PRO A 276 -27.70 1.29 0.31
CA PRO A 276 -26.96 0.79 -0.83
C PRO A 276 -25.50 1.28 -0.84
N PHE A 277 -24.60 0.38 -1.21
CA PHE A 277 -23.18 0.63 -1.30
C PHE A 277 -22.64 0.22 -2.67
N THR A 278 -21.40 0.63 -2.95
CA THR A 278 -20.64 0.24 -4.13
C THR A 278 -19.69 -0.88 -3.74
N ALA A 279 -19.87 -2.06 -4.32
CA ALA A 279 -19.01 -3.21 -4.06
C ALA A 279 -17.63 -3.03 -4.70
N PRO A 280 -16.57 -3.64 -4.13
CA PRO A 280 -15.25 -3.63 -4.74
C PRO A 280 -15.22 -4.42 -6.04
N LEU A 281 -14.23 -4.16 -6.89
CA LEU A 281 -13.99 -4.99 -8.07
C LEU A 281 -13.51 -6.38 -7.68
N LYS A 282 -12.78 -6.46 -6.57
CA LYS A 282 -12.28 -7.70 -5.98
C LYS A 282 -11.95 -7.48 -4.50
N ALA A 283 -12.21 -8.49 -3.69
CA ALA A 283 -11.83 -8.54 -2.29
C ALA A 283 -10.96 -9.77 -2.00
N TRP A 284 -10.08 -9.69 -0.99
CA TRP A 284 -9.20 -10.77 -0.57
C TRP A 284 -9.39 -11.11 0.91
N THR A 285 -9.79 -12.36 1.14
CA THR A 285 -9.78 -13.01 2.45
C THR A 285 -8.94 -14.29 2.35
N PRO A 286 -7.83 -14.42 3.12
CA PRO A 286 -7.32 -13.49 4.15
C PRO A 286 -6.74 -12.19 3.59
N THR A 287 -6.58 -11.20 4.47
CA THR A 287 -5.92 -9.93 4.12
C THR A 287 -4.50 -10.16 3.60
N ILE A 288 -4.19 -9.52 2.49
CA ILE A 288 -2.92 -9.46 1.76
C ILE A 288 -2.15 -8.15 2.02
N ALA A 289 -2.80 -7.18 2.67
CA ALA A 289 -2.39 -5.80 2.90
C ALA A 289 -1.90 -5.12 1.60
N PRO A 290 -2.82 -4.77 0.68
CA PRO A 290 -2.45 -4.16 -0.59
C PRO A 290 -1.94 -2.73 -0.39
N ALA A 291 -0.93 -2.35 -1.17
CA ALA A 291 -0.24 -1.08 -1.03
C ALA A 291 -0.38 -0.25 -2.31
N GLY A 292 0.69 0.43 -2.72
CA GLY A 292 0.69 1.21 -3.95
C GLY A 292 0.33 0.40 -5.19
N VAL A 293 -0.32 1.10 -6.13
CA VAL A 293 -0.80 0.56 -7.39
C VAL A 293 -0.37 1.45 -8.54
N ASP A 294 -0.12 0.86 -9.71
CA ASP A 294 0.07 1.61 -10.95
C ASP A 294 -0.61 0.90 -12.14
N TYR A 295 -0.92 1.63 -13.21
CA TYR A 295 -1.59 1.10 -14.40
C TYR A 295 -0.59 0.81 -15.51
N TYR A 296 -0.59 -0.42 -16.01
CA TYR A 296 0.32 -0.85 -17.07
C TYR A 296 -0.34 -0.80 -18.44
N ALA A 297 -0.11 0.29 -19.17
CA ALA A 297 -0.62 0.50 -20.53
C ALA A 297 0.30 -0.04 -21.64
N SER A 298 1.57 -0.30 -21.31
CA SER A 298 2.61 -0.59 -22.29
C SER A 298 2.45 -1.97 -22.91
N SER A 299 2.91 -2.12 -24.15
CA SER A 299 3.04 -3.42 -24.82
C SER A 299 4.43 -4.03 -24.65
N ARG A 300 5.30 -3.42 -23.82
CA ARG A 300 6.69 -3.88 -23.64
C ARG A 300 6.75 -5.20 -22.87
N ILE A 301 5.83 -5.41 -21.93
CA ILE A 301 5.52 -6.69 -21.29
C ILE A 301 4.05 -7.00 -21.59
N PRO A 302 3.75 -7.63 -22.75
CA PRO A 302 2.38 -7.87 -23.21
C PRO A 302 1.50 -8.59 -22.19
N GLU A 303 2.07 -9.50 -21.42
CA GLU A 303 1.38 -10.26 -20.37
C GLU A 303 0.85 -9.37 -19.24
N TRP A 304 1.30 -8.12 -19.11
CA TRP A 304 0.80 -7.17 -18.10
C TRP A 304 -0.03 -6.04 -18.71
N GLN A 305 -0.21 -6.01 -20.02
CA GLN A 305 -0.93 -4.94 -20.70
C GLN A 305 -2.38 -4.86 -20.19
N ASN A 306 -2.88 -3.63 -20.02
CA ASN A 306 -4.22 -3.36 -19.51
C ASN A 306 -4.48 -3.94 -18.11
N SER A 307 -3.51 -3.79 -17.21
CA SER A 307 -3.60 -4.29 -15.84
C SER A 307 -3.31 -3.21 -14.80
N ILE A 308 -3.89 -3.39 -13.61
CA ILE A 308 -3.41 -2.72 -12.40
C ILE A 308 -2.33 -3.59 -11.77
N LEU A 309 -1.13 -3.03 -11.62
CA LEU A 309 -0.04 -3.64 -10.87
C LEU A 309 -0.18 -3.22 -9.41
N MET A 310 -0.04 -4.15 -8.47
CA MET A 310 -0.26 -3.89 -7.06
C MET A 310 0.80 -4.54 -6.18
N GLY A 311 1.44 -3.73 -5.32
CA GLY A 311 2.33 -4.21 -4.27
C GLY A 311 1.53 -4.75 -3.09
N THR A 312 2.04 -5.77 -2.41
CA THR A 312 1.43 -6.26 -1.16
C THR A 312 2.43 -6.35 -0.03
N LEU A 313 1.98 -5.90 1.13
CA LEU A 313 2.77 -5.84 2.34
C LEU A 313 2.76 -7.18 3.08
N LYS A 314 1.58 -7.73 3.38
CA LYS A 314 1.45 -8.96 4.17
C LYS A 314 1.66 -10.19 3.30
N ALA A 315 1.09 -10.21 2.09
CA ALA A 315 1.33 -11.28 1.13
C ALA A 315 2.72 -11.23 0.48
N ALA A 316 3.46 -10.12 0.65
CA ALA A 316 4.84 -9.98 0.22
C ALA A 316 5.04 -10.33 -1.27
N SER A 317 4.17 -9.80 -2.14
CA SER A 317 4.05 -10.20 -3.55
C SER A 317 3.69 -9.03 -4.46
N LEU A 318 4.03 -9.15 -5.74
CA LEU A 318 3.49 -8.34 -6.82
C LEU A 318 2.24 -9.03 -7.37
N ARG A 319 1.14 -8.29 -7.53
CA ARG A 319 -0.11 -8.76 -8.13
C ARG A 319 -0.38 -8.02 -9.42
N VAL A 320 -0.80 -8.74 -10.46
CA VAL A 320 -1.18 -8.18 -11.76
C VAL A 320 -2.65 -8.45 -11.96
N LEU A 321 -3.47 -7.40 -11.86
CA LEU A 321 -4.92 -7.46 -11.95
C LEU A 321 -5.34 -7.07 -13.36
N HIS A 322 -5.65 -8.07 -14.18
CA HIS A 322 -6.05 -7.88 -15.57
C HIS A 322 -7.43 -7.23 -15.63
N LEU A 323 -7.54 -6.15 -16.40
CA LEU A 323 -8.81 -5.46 -16.58
C LEU A 323 -9.51 -5.95 -17.85
N ASN A 324 -10.85 -5.87 -17.85
CA ASN A 324 -11.64 -5.98 -19.07
C ASN A 324 -11.35 -4.80 -20.03
N ALA A 325 -11.92 -4.84 -21.24
CA ALA A 325 -11.73 -3.80 -22.25
C ALA A 325 -12.28 -2.42 -21.82
N ALA A 326 -13.34 -2.39 -21.00
CA ALA A 326 -13.91 -1.16 -20.47
C ALA A 326 -13.12 -0.57 -19.29
N GLN A 327 -12.13 -1.32 -18.77
CA GLN A 327 -11.33 -0.96 -17.60
C GLN A 327 -12.17 -0.68 -16.35
N ASP A 328 -13.25 -1.42 -16.15
CA ASP A 328 -14.15 -1.25 -15.00
C ASP A 328 -14.40 -2.56 -14.24
N ALA A 329 -13.72 -3.65 -14.63
CA ALA A 329 -13.76 -4.93 -13.92
C ALA A 329 -12.40 -5.65 -13.99
N VAL A 330 -12.06 -6.37 -12.91
CA VAL A 330 -10.90 -7.28 -12.87
C VAL A 330 -11.34 -8.65 -13.37
N THR A 331 -10.68 -9.18 -14.40
CA THR A 331 -11.03 -10.46 -15.04
C THR A 331 -10.11 -11.60 -14.65
N ALA A 332 -8.86 -11.30 -14.27
CA ALA A 332 -7.87 -12.29 -13.84
C ALA A 332 -6.84 -11.66 -12.89
N GLU A 333 -6.08 -12.51 -12.21
CA GLU A 333 -5.00 -12.09 -11.33
C GLU A 333 -3.81 -13.05 -11.43
N ASP A 334 -2.63 -12.50 -11.68
CA ASP A 334 -1.36 -13.21 -11.53
C ASP A 334 -0.60 -12.73 -10.29
N ILE A 335 0.18 -13.64 -9.67
CA ILE A 335 0.93 -13.38 -8.45
C ILE A 335 2.39 -13.75 -8.65
N TYR A 336 3.29 -12.79 -8.38
CA TYR A 336 4.73 -12.94 -8.51
C TYR A 336 5.45 -12.60 -7.22
N PHE A 337 6.68 -13.12 -7.08
CA PHE A 337 7.63 -12.77 -6.03
C PHE A 337 7.18 -13.01 -4.58
N SER A 338 6.19 -13.88 -4.32
CA SER A 338 5.69 -14.11 -2.96
C SER A 338 6.82 -14.50 -1.99
N GLY A 339 7.05 -13.63 -1.00
CA GLY A 339 8.11 -13.76 0.00
C GLY A 339 9.54 -13.55 -0.52
N HIS A 340 9.73 -13.33 -1.82
CA HIS A 340 11.06 -13.24 -2.43
C HIS A 340 11.77 -11.92 -2.08
N PHE A 341 11.07 -10.80 -2.25
CA PHE A 341 11.58 -9.47 -1.88
C PHE A 341 11.09 -9.00 -0.51
N GLY A 342 10.25 -9.80 0.15
CA GLY A 342 9.53 -9.37 1.34
C GLY A 342 8.38 -8.43 0.98
N ARG A 343 8.14 -7.44 1.82
CA ARG A 343 7.00 -6.51 1.73
C ARG A 343 7.22 -5.55 0.56
N ILE A 344 6.26 -5.44 -0.36
CA ILE A 344 6.29 -4.47 -1.47
C ILE A 344 5.30 -3.36 -1.15
N ARG A 345 5.80 -2.12 -1.11
CA ARG A 345 5.06 -0.93 -0.66
C ARG A 345 4.52 -0.12 -1.82
N ASP A 346 5.26 0.00 -2.91
CA ASP A 346 4.82 0.85 -4.00
C ASP A 346 5.39 0.42 -5.35
N ILE A 347 4.74 0.91 -6.41
CA ILE A 347 5.03 0.58 -7.80
C ILE A 347 4.97 1.86 -8.63
N CYS A 348 5.91 2.04 -9.55
CA CYS A 348 5.73 3.00 -10.64
C CYS A 348 6.17 2.43 -11.99
N VAL A 349 5.53 2.88 -13.06
CA VAL A 349 5.78 2.46 -14.44
C VAL A 349 6.38 3.64 -15.22
N SER A 350 7.50 3.41 -15.89
CA SER A 350 8.08 4.43 -16.77
C SER A 350 7.34 4.49 -18.11
N PRO A 351 7.44 5.62 -18.84
CA PRO A 351 6.94 5.72 -20.21
C PRO A 351 7.52 4.68 -21.17
N ALA A 352 8.69 4.10 -20.87
CA ALA A 352 9.30 3.03 -21.65
C ALA A 352 8.68 1.64 -21.38
N GLY A 353 7.83 1.50 -20.37
CA GLY A 353 7.22 0.24 -19.96
C GLY A 353 8.04 -0.59 -18.99
N ASP A 354 9.09 -0.03 -18.40
CA ASP A 354 9.75 -0.63 -17.24
C ASP A 354 8.93 -0.40 -15.98
N VAL A 355 8.88 -1.41 -15.11
CA VAL A 355 8.20 -1.34 -13.82
C VAL A 355 9.23 -1.25 -12.71
N TYR A 356 8.98 -0.42 -11.71
CA TYR A 356 9.81 -0.31 -10.52
C TYR A 356 8.97 -0.65 -9.29
N ILE A 357 9.56 -1.40 -8.36
CA ILE A 357 8.93 -1.75 -7.08
C ILE A 357 9.79 -1.27 -5.91
N ALA A 358 9.12 -0.80 -4.85
CA ALA A 358 9.74 -0.36 -3.61
C ALA A 358 9.48 -1.37 -2.49
N THR A 359 10.52 -1.81 -1.76
CA THR A 359 10.37 -2.72 -0.61
C THR A 359 10.11 -1.95 0.70
N SER A 360 9.54 -2.62 1.70
CA SER A 360 9.17 -2.03 3.01
C SER A 360 9.44 -2.99 4.16
N ASN A 361 10.61 -3.63 4.14
CA ASN A 361 11.10 -4.61 5.09
C ASN A 361 11.69 -3.97 6.35
N ARG A 362 11.99 -2.67 6.33
CA ARG A 362 12.45 -1.91 7.51
C ARG A 362 11.33 -1.11 8.20
N ASP A 363 10.07 -1.36 7.81
CA ASP A 363 8.93 -0.77 8.49
C ASP A 363 8.68 -1.42 9.87
N TRP A 364 7.65 -0.95 10.56
CA TRP A 364 7.31 -1.42 11.91
C TRP A 364 6.87 -2.90 11.97
N ASN A 365 6.52 -3.52 10.83
CA ASN A 365 5.97 -4.87 10.74
C ASN A 365 6.76 -5.74 9.74
N PRO A 366 8.07 -5.97 9.96
CA PRO A 366 8.86 -6.77 9.03
C PRO A 366 8.33 -8.21 8.96
N GLY A 367 8.41 -8.79 7.76
CA GLY A 367 8.09 -10.19 7.51
C GLY A 367 9.14 -11.13 8.08
N LYS A 368 8.82 -12.42 8.18
CA LYS A 368 9.78 -13.45 8.63
C LYS A 368 11.00 -13.48 7.70
N GLY A 369 12.20 -13.42 8.28
CA GLY A 369 13.46 -13.44 7.52
C GLY A 369 13.88 -12.06 6.96
N PHE A 370 13.13 -11.01 7.28
CA PHE A 370 13.40 -9.63 6.89
C PHE A 370 13.62 -8.74 8.13
N PRO A 371 14.31 -7.60 8.00
CA PRO A 371 14.99 -7.12 6.79
C PRO A 371 16.24 -7.92 6.42
N LEU A 372 16.55 -7.98 5.13
CA LEU A 372 17.84 -8.46 4.64
C LEU A 372 18.89 -7.32 4.68
N PRO A 373 20.18 -7.65 4.60
CA PRO A 373 21.21 -6.65 4.32
C PRO A 373 20.83 -5.83 3.09
N HIS A 374 21.04 -4.51 3.15
CA HIS A 374 20.72 -3.56 2.08
C HIS A 374 19.24 -3.32 1.75
N ASP A 375 18.29 -3.87 2.51
CA ASP A 375 16.92 -3.35 2.47
C ASP A 375 16.88 -1.88 2.97
N ASP A 376 15.87 -1.07 2.68
CA ASP A 376 14.91 -1.27 1.60
C ASP A 376 15.49 -0.85 0.24
N ARG A 377 14.83 -1.28 -0.84
CA ARG A 377 15.34 -1.18 -2.21
C ARG A 377 14.29 -0.63 -3.17
N ILE A 378 14.75 0.01 -4.24
CA ILE A 378 13.98 0.19 -5.47
C ILE A 378 14.54 -0.77 -6.52
N ILE A 379 13.68 -1.65 -7.03
CA ILE A 379 14.04 -2.74 -7.93
C ILE A 379 13.33 -2.52 -9.27
N ARG A 380 14.06 -2.62 -10.37
CA ARG A 380 13.56 -2.52 -11.74
C ARG A 380 13.21 -3.90 -12.29
N LEU A 381 12.06 -3.97 -12.96
CA LEU A 381 11.57 -5.08 -13.76
C LEU A 381 11.48 -4.58 -15.21
N SER A 382 12.30 -5.12 -16.10
CA SER A 382 12.38 -4.66 -17.49
C SER A 382 12.38 -5.84 -18.47
N ALA A 383 11.62 -5.73 -19.56
CA ALA A 383 11.62 -6.74 -20.60
C ALA A 383 13.03 -6.85 -21.23
N LEU A 384 13.57 -8.06 -21.27
CA LEU A 384 14.84 -8.37 -21.91
C LEU A 384 14.61 -8.76 -23.36
N ASP A 385 15.57 -8.43 -24.21
CA ASP A 385 15.64 -9.05 -25.53
C ASP A 385 15.98 -10.54 -25.36
N GLN A 386 15.39 -11.42 -26.18
CA GLN A 386 15.54 -12.89 -26.01
C GLN A 386 16.99 -13.38 -25.99
N HIS A 387 17.92 -12.63 -26.58
CA HIS A 387 19.36 -12.93 -26.60
C HIS A 387 20.08 -12.62 -25.27
N ALA A 388 19.50 -11.77 -24.41
CA ALA A 388 20.08 -11.43 -23.10
C ALA A 388 19.84 -12.50 -22.03
N VAL A 389 18.96 -13.48 -22.29
CA VAL A 389 18.55 -14.52 -21.34
C VAL A 389 19.60 -15.63 -21.19
N THR A 390 20.56 -15.74 -22.11
CA THR A 390 21.48 -16.90 -22.19
C THR A 390 22.75 -16.78 -21.33
N ALA A 391 22.86 -15.78 -20.44
CA ALA A 391 24.00 -15.65 -19.54
C ALA A 391 23.98 -16.78 -18.49
N PRO A 392 25.00 -17.66 -18.41
CA PRO A 392 25.03 -18.75 -17.45
C PRO A 392 24.99 -18.24 -16.00
N GLY A 393 24.08 -18.79 -15.18
CA GLY A 393 24.07 -18.57 -13.72
C GLY A 393 23.07 -17.54 -13.18
N ILE A 394 22.28 -16.88 -14.03
CA ILE A 394 21.21 -15.98 -13.55
C ILE A 394 20.00 -16.82 -13.07
N PRO A 395 19.54 -16.67 -11.81
CA PRO A 395 18.36 -17.36 -11.32
C PRO A 395 17.11 -17.01 -12.14
N VAL A 396 16.38 -18.05 -12.57
CA VAL A 396 15.07 -17.88 -13.21
C VAL A 396 13.98 -18.09 -12.17
N LEU A 397 13.27 -17.02 -11.86
CA LEU A 397 12.06 -17.04 -11.05
C LEU A 397 10.89 -17.42 -11.94
N LYS A 398 10.08 -18.36 -11.46
CA LYS A 398 8.80 -18.70 -12.07
C LYS A 398 7.68 -18.10 -11.22
N ALA A 399 6.54 -17.82 -11.85
CA ALA A 399 5.30 -17.62 -11.12
C ALA A 399 5.11 -18.77 -10.13
N LEU A 400 4.80 -18.43 -8.88
CA LEU A 400 4.57 -19.46 -7.88
C LEU A 400 3.20 -20.09 -8.16
N PRO A 401 3.09 -21.43 -8.18
CA PRO A 401 1.78 -22.05 -8.05
C PRO A 401 1.16 -21.64 -6.70
N ALA A 402 -0.18 -21.68 -6.61
CA ALA A 402 -0.93 -21.34 -5.40
C ALA A 402 -0.27 -21.94 -4.14
N ALA A 403 -0.28 -21.16 -3.05
CA ALA A 403 0.46 -21.45 -1.82
C ALA A 403 0.31 -22.92 -1.35
N LYS A 404 1.42 -23.51 -0.89
CA LYS A 404 1.40 -24.86 -0.28
C LYS A 404 0.36 -24.90 0.86
N PRO A 405 -0.39 -26.00 1.01
CA PRO A 405 -1.34 -26.15 2.10
C PRO A 405 -0.66 -25.92 3.46
N ALA A 406 -1.34 -25.21 4.36
CA ALA A 406 -0.86 -25.01 5.72
C ALA A 406 -0.65 -26.35 6.45
N ALA A 407 0.29 -26.39 7.40
CA ALA A 407 0.63 -27.59 8.16
C ALA A 407 -0.55 -28.17 8.98
N SER A 408 -1.54 -27.34 9.32
CA SER A 408 -2.83 -27.74 9.89
C SER A 408 -3.87 -26.66 9.60
N ARG A 409 -5.16 -26.99 9.75
CA ARG A 409 -6.27 -26.01 9.64
C ARG A 409 -6.08 -24.84 10.59
N GLY A 410 -5.70 -25.09 11.85
CA GLY A 410 -5.45 -24.05 12.85
C GLY A 410 -4.25 -23.17 12.51
N ALA A 411 -3.17 -23.74 11.97
CA ALA A 411 -2.03 -22.99 11.47
C ALA A 411 -2.42 -22.11 10.26
N ALA A 412 -3.33 -22.59 9.40
CA ALA A 412 -3.86 -21.82 8.28
C ALA A 412 -4.61 -20.58 8.77
N VAL A 413 -5.57 -20.78 9.69
CA VAL A 413 -6.38 -19.69 10.26
C VAL A 413 -5.47 -18.72 11.03
N TYR A 414 -4.49 -19.21 11.78
CA TYR A 414 -3.52 -18.36 12.47
C TYR A 414 -2.71 -17.49 11.50
N LYS A 415 -2.13 -18.09 10.47
CA LYS A 415 -1.36 -17.39 9.44
C LYS A 415 -2.20 -16.30 8.77
N ASN A 416 -3.47 -16.61 8.53
CA ASN A 416 -4.41 -15.77 7.83
C ASN A 416 -4.87 -14.56 8.66
N TYR A 417 -5.15 -14.75 9.94
CA TYR A 417 -5.85 -13.74 10.74
C TYR A 417 -5.05 -13.19 11.92
N CYS A 418 -4.10 -13.97 12.45
CA CYS A 418 -3.43 -13.65 13.71
C CYS A 418 -1.95 -13.29 13.52
N GLU A 419 -1.27 -13.94 12.57
CA GLU A 419 0.19 -13.87 12.41
C GLU A 419 0.72 -12.45 12.12
N ALA A 420 -0.05 -11.61 11.44
CA ALA A 420 0.36 -10.24 11.10
C ALA A 420 0.63 -9.37 12.34
N CYS A 421 -0.10 -9.62 13.44
CA CYS A 421 0.04 -8.90 14.69
C CYS A 421 0.85 -9.70 15.72
N HIS A 422 0.61 -11.01 15.80
CA HIS A 422 1.20 -11.87 16.83
C HIS A 422 2.50 -12.58 16.41
N LYS A 423 2.92 -12.40 15.16
CA LYS A 423 4.12 -12.96 14.54
C LYS A 423 4.11 -14.50 14.40
N PRO A 424 4.93 -15.08 13.51
CA PRO A 424 5.01 -16.53 13.35
C PRO A 424 5.49 -17.26 14.61
N ASP A 425 6.29 -16.59 15.45
CA ASP A 425 6.85 -17.12 16.69
C ASP A 425 5.98 -16.81 17.92
N GLY A 426 4.81 -16.20 17.73
CA GLY A 426 3.87 -15.90 18.80
C GLY A 426 4.33 -14.79 19.74
N LYS A 427 5.43 -14.10 19.48
CA LYS A 427 5.96 -13.07 20.38
C LYS A 427 5.30 -11.69 20.24
N GLY A 428 4.52 -11.50 19.17
CA GLY A 428 3.88 -10.23 18.88
C GLY A 428 4.87 -9.10 18.55
N VAL A 429 4.41 -7.87 18.70
CA VAL A 429 5.21 -6.65 18.51
C VAL A 429 5.33 -5.96 19.87
N PRO A 430 6.54 -5.85 20.46
CA PRO A 430 6.74 -5.18 21.73
C PRO A 430 6.10 -3.79 21.77
N GLY A 431 5.31 -3.53 22.80
CA GLY A 431 4.63 -2.24 22.99
C GLY A 431 3.39 -2.01 22.11
N SER A 432 3.00 -2.97 21.26
CA SER A 432 1.84 -2.81 20.36
C SER A 432 0.91 -4.03 20.32
N PHE A 433 1.44 -5.22 20.02
CA PHE A 433 0.65 -6.45 19.97
C PHE A 433 1.23 -7.49 20.92
N PRO A 434 0.44 -8.02 21.88
CA PRO A 434 0.97 -8.87 22.93
C PRO A 434 1.47 -10.22 22.39
N ALA A 435 2.46 -10.78 23.08
CA ALA A 435 2.86 -12.17 22.88
C ALA A 435 1.71 -13.11 23.21
N LEU A 436 1.51 -14.12 22.37
CA LEU A 436 0.66 -15.28 22.60
C LEU A 436 1.46 -16.46 23.20
N ASP A 437 2.78 -16.50 22.97
CA ASP A 437 3.68 -17.45 23.64
C ASP A 437 3.71 -17.16 25.15
N GLN A 438 3.52 -18.20 25.96
CA GLN A 438 3.46 -18.15 27.43
C GLN A 438 2.43 -17.16 28.01
N ASN A 439 1.44 -16.75 27.21
CA ASN A 439 0.46 -15.76 27.64
C ASN A 439 -0.54 -16.37 28.65
N THR A 440 -0.90 -15.63 29.69
CA THR A 440 -1.81 -16.09 30.76
C THR A 440 -3.23 -16.32 30.26
N LEU A 441 -3.72 -15.52 29.31
CA LEU A 441 -5.02 -15.73 28.66
C LEU A 441 -5.00 -16.99 27.80
N VAL A 442 -3.89 -17.22 27.09
CA VAL A 442 -3.73 -18.38 26.21
C VAL A 442 -3.64 -19.68 27.02
N ASN A 443 -2.88 -19.68 28.11
CA ASN A 443 -2.67 -20.88 28.94
C ASN A 443 -3.75 -21.07 30.02
N GLY A 444 -4.63 -20.10 30.20
CA GLY A 444 -5.76 -20.17 31.15
C GLY A 444 -6.97 -20.94 30.62
N SER A 445 -8.14 -20.63 31.18
CA SER A 445 -9.42 -21.17 30.72
C SER A 445 -9.73 -20.77 29.28
N VAL A 446 -10.35 -21.68 28.52
CA VAL A 446 -10.55 -21.49 27.08
C VAL A 446 -11.58 -20.41 26.72
N ALA A 447 -12.63 -20.24 27.52
CA ALA A 447 -13.74 -19.35 27.17
C ALA A 447 -13.34 -17.86 27.06
N PRO A 448 -12.53 -17.28 27.97
CA PRO A 448 -11.98 -15.93 27.81
C PRO A 448 -11.15 -15.75 26.52
N LEU A 449 -10.36 -16.75 26.13
CA LEU A 449 -9.58 -16.70 24.90
C LEU A 449 -10.50 -16.68 23.67
N ILE A 450 -11.49 -17.57 23.61
CA ILE A 450 -12.47 -17.61 22.53
C ILE A 450 -13.24 -16.28 22.44
N SER A 451 -13.68 -15.74 23.58
CA SER A 451 -14.37 -14.44 23.64
C SER A 451 -13.51 -13.31 23.09
N THR A 452 -12.21 -13.32 23.41
CA THR A 452 -11.25 -12.33 22.90
C THR A 452 -11.07 -12.45 21.39
N ILE A 453 -10.98 -13.66 20.84
CA ILE A 453 -10.86 -13.87 19.39
C ILE A 453 -12.15 -13.41 18.67
N VAL A 454 -13.32 -13.76 19.20
CA VAL A 454 -14.61 -13.45 18.59
C VAL A 454 -14.91 -11.95 18.59
N ASN A 455 -14.68 -11.28 19.72
CA ASN A 455 -15.05 -9.87 19.89
C ASN A 455 -13.92 -8.89 19.56
N GLY A 456 -12.72 -9.40 19.32
CA GLY A 456 -11.52 -8.57 19.22
C GLY A 456 -11.21 -7.89 20.56
N ARG A 457 -10.31 -6.91 20.52
CA ARG A 457 -9.91 -6.16 21.72
C ARG A 457 -9.36 -4.79 21.35
N LYS A 458 -9.77 -3.75 22.08
CA LYS A 458 -9.10 -2.44 22.01
C LYS A 458 -7.71 -2.53 22.64
N GLY A 459 -6.68 -2.05 21.94
CA GLY A 459 -5.33 -1.93 22.49
C GLY A 459 -5.17 -0.75 23.44
N ALA A 460 -3.96 -0.63 23.99
CA ALA A 460 -3.62 0.43 24.92
C ALA A 460 -3.52 1.80 24.23
N ALA A 461 -3.07 1.85 22.97
CA ALA A 461 -3.09 3.05 22.15
C ALA A 461 -4.16 2.99 21.04
N ALA A 462 -4.59 4.17 20.58
CA ALA A 462 -5.46 4.29 19.43
C ALA A 462 -4.74 3.76 18.17
N GLY A 463 -5.39 2.90 17.37
CA GLY A 463 -4.75 2.17 16.26
C GLY A 463 -4.09 0.83 16.62
N GLU A 464 -4.20 0.37 17.86
CA GLU A 464 -3.72 -0.95 18.32
C GLU A 464 -4.89 -1.91 18.59
N GLN A 465 -5.85 -1.98 17.68
CA GLN A 465 -7.03 -2.81 17.88
C GLN A 465 -6.79 -4.21 17.31
N MET A 466 -7.15 -5.24 18.08
CA MET A 466 -7.31 -6.59 17.57
C MET A 466 -8.70 -6.66 16.91
N PRO A 467 -8.77 -6.96 15.60
CA PRO A 467 -10.04 -7.15 14.89
C PRO A 467 -10.91 -8.22 15.53
N ALA A 468 -12.21 -8.12 15.32
CA ALA A 468 -13.16 -9.13 15.76
C ALA A 468 -13.24 -10.27 14.74
N PHE A 469 -12.91 -11.50 15.15
CA PHE A 469 -12.97 -12.69 14.29
C PHE A 469 -14.27 -13.49 14.49
N GLY A 470 -15.35 -12.81 14.86
CA GLY A 470 -16.66 -13.41 15.09
C GLY A 470 -17.27 -14.06 13.84
N PHE A 471 -16.80 -13.69 12.64
CA PHE A 471 -17.21 -14.28 11.37
C PHE A 471 -16.66 -15.70 11.15
N LEU A 472 -15.63 -16.13 11.90
CA LEU A 472 -15.04 -17.47 11.70
C LEU A 472 -16.08 -18.56 11.98
N PRO A 473 -16.18 -19.61 11.14
CA PRO A 473 -16.92 -20.82 11.46
C PRO A 473 -16.43 -21.44 12.77
N ASP A 474 -17.32 -22.14 13.50
CA ASP A 474 -16.96 -22.74 14.80
C ASP A 474 -15.78 -23.71 14.69
N GLU A 475 -15.65 -24.40 13.56
CA GLU A 475 -14.53 -25.29 13.25
C GLU A 475 -13.20 -24.56 13.12
N ASP A 476 -13.18 -23.41 12.44
CA ASP A 476 -11.97 -22.60 12.28
C ASP A 476 -11.56 -21.95 13.59
N LEU A 477 -12.54 -21.48 14.35
CA LEU A 477 -12.32 -20.90 15.67
C LEU A 477 -11.78 -21.96 16.65
N ALA A 478 -12.30 -23.18 16.63
CA ALA A 478 -11.78 -24.29 17.42
C ALA A 478 -10.35 -24.66 16.99
N ALA A 479 -10.09 -24.73 15.68
CA ALA A 479 -8.79 -25.08 15.14
C ALA A 479 -7.71 -24.04 15.47
N VAL A 480 -7.98 -22.75 15.29
CA VAL A 480 -7.00 -21.68 15.60
C VAL A 480 -6.75 -21.56 17.09
N THR A 481 -7.80 -21.67 17.91
CA THR A 481 -7.65 -21.62 19.37
C THR A 481 -6.79 -22.79 19.85
N SER A 482 -7.02 -23.99 19.31
CA SER A 482 -6.19 -25.17 19.59
C SER A 482 -4.74 -24.96 19.17
N TYR A 483 -4.51 -24.45 17.96
CA TYR A 483 -3.17 -24.19 17.45
C TYR A 483 -2.39 -23.21 18.33
N ILE A 484 -2.98 -22.07 18.69
CA ILE A 484 -2.34 -21.07 19.56
C ILE A 484 -1.97 -21.69 20.93
N ARG A 485 -2.86 -22.53 21.48
CA ARG A 485 -2.72 -23.20 22.78
C ARG A 485 -1.70 -24.33 22.83
N SER A 486 -1.37 -24.90 21.67
CA SER A 486 -0.42 -25.99 21.53
C SER A 486 0.88 -25.60 20.80
N SER A 487 1.02 -24.34 20.39
CA SER A 487 2.18 -23.83 19.67
C SER A 487 3.19 -23.17 20.62
N TRP A 488 4.43 -23.08 20.16
CA TRP A 488 5.55 -22.45 20.88
C TRP A 488 5.77 -23.12 22.24
N ASN A 489 5.79 -22.36 23.34
CA ASN A 489 5.91 -22.90 24.70
C ASN A 489 4.56 -22.98 25.43
N ASN A 490 3.45 -22.96 24.70
CA ASN A 490 2.13 -23.23 25.25
C ASN A 490 1.89 -24.74 25.27
N HIS A 491 1.46 -25.27 26.42
CA HIS A 491 1.27 -26.70 26.63
C HIS A 491 -0.13 -26.99 27.17
N THR A 492 -1.14 -26.59 26.40
CA THR A 492 -2.54 -26.71 26.85
C THR A 492 -3.41 -27.48 25.86
N ASP A 493 -4.49 -28.05 26.40
CA ASP A 493 -5.36 -28.97 25.66
C ASP A 493 -6.00 -28.34 24.42
N SER A 494 -6.22 -29.19 23.42
CA SER A 494 -6.98 -28.87 22.21
C SER A 494 -8.42 -28.49 22.55
N VAL A 495 -8.99 -27.57 21.77
CA VAL A 495 -10.33 -27.04 21.94
C VAL A 495 -11.29 -27.71 20.97
N PRO A 496 -12.29 -28.49 21.45
CA PRO A 496 -13.29 -29.07 20.57
C PRO A 496 -14.31 -28.01 20.12
N VAL A 497 -14.97 -28.24 18.98
CA VAL A 497 -16.05 -27.38 18.44
C VAL A 497 -17.17 -27.17 19.46
N SER A 498 -17.50 -28.18 20.27
CA SER A 498 -18.49 -28.07 21.35
C SER A 498 -18.11 -27.02 22.41
N GLY A 499 -16.82 -26.83 22.67
CA GLY A 499 -16.32 -25.78 23.56
C GLY A 499 -16.54 -24.37 23.00
N VAL A 500 -16.38 -24.20 21.67
CA VAL A 500 -16.68 -22.95 20.97
C VAL A 500 -18.17 -22.63 21.00
N LEU A 501 -19.01 -23.62 20.69
CA LEU A 501 -20.47 -23.46 20.75
C LEU A 501 -20.96 -23.02 22.14
N GLN A 502 -20.39 -23.60 23.20
CA GLN A 502 -20.71 -23.19 24.58
C GLN A 502 -20.27 -21.76 24.88
N ALA A 503 -19.07 -21.36 24.42
CA ALA A 503 -18.58 -20.00 24.59
C ALA A 503 -19.47 -18.98 23.86
N ARG A 504 -19.84 -19.26 22.60
CA ARG A 504 -20.76 -18.40 21.82
C ARG A 504 -22.13 -18.26 22.47
N LYS A 505 -22.73 -19.36 22.94
CA LYS A 505 -24.01 -19.31 23.67
C LYS A 505 -23.96 -18.45 24.93
N LYS A 506 -22.86 -18.51 25.69
CA LYS A 506 -22.67 -17.65 26.88
C LYS A 506 -22.56 -16.18 26.51
N MET A 507 -21.90 -15.85 25.40
CA MET A 507 -21.80 -14.47 24.92
C MET A 507 -23.18 -13.93 24.50
N THR A 508 -23.97 -14.70 23.74
CA THR A 508 -25.33 -14.29 23.34
C THR A 508 -26.31 -14.24 24.51
N GLY A 509 -26.14 -15.08 25.52
CA GLY A 509 -26.99 -15.11 26.72
C GLY A 509 -26.79 -13.91 27.66
N ASN A 510 -25.59 -13.33 27.69
CA ASN A 510 -25.32 -12.12 28.49
C ASN A 510 -25.91 -10.84 27.86
N VAL A 511 -26.00 -10.76 26.53
CA VAL A 511 -26.61 -9.60 25.83
C VAL A 511 -28.11 -9.45 26.13
N LEU A 512 -28.80 -10.55 26.46
CA LEU A 512 -30.22 -10.53 26.85
C LEU A 512 -30.44 -10.12 28.32
N ASN A 513 -29.40 -10.15 29.16
CA ASN A 513 -29.49 -9.79 30.58
C ASN A 513 -29.04 -8.35 30.88
N GLU A 514 -28.36 -7.66 29.96
CA GLU A 514 -27.99 -6.24 30.09
C GLU A 514 -29.08 -5.27 29.60
N LYS A 515 -30.21 -5.77 29.09
CA LYS A 515 -31.39 -4.97 28.70
C LYS A 515 -32.56 -5.08 29.71
N LYS A 516 -32.26 -5.17 31.00
CA LYS A 516 -33.27 -5.06 32.08
C LYS A 516 -32.95 -3.94 33.04
#